data_AF-A0A914VGX3-F1
#
_entry.id   AF-A0A914VGX3-F1
#
_cell.length_a   1.000
_cell.length_b   1.000
_cell.length_c   1.000
_cell.angle_alpha   90.00
_cell.angle_beta   90.00
_cell.angle_gamma   90.00
#
_symmetry.space_group_name_H-M   'P 1'
#
loop_
_entity.id
_entity.type
_entity.pdbx_description
1 polymer ?
#
loop_
_entity_poly.entity_id
_entity_poly.type
_entity_poly.pdbx_seq_one_letter_code
_entity_poly.pdbx_strand_id
1 'polypeptide(L)'
;MFIYHELGHKGPTSFYPCPFCFIPREALERAGEWDYKKKYPDRTIEDYKNAAETCQPSTSKGRKQSAYKRRIQSLETMSVDQAPLFHIPVGNISPPQLHIALGVGKALFESLEECCLKRDLEEEGIMPSKSAKDELNRLLEKKEESETRIEEWRVKVAQTQTLYKAFVMAQKFPQNPAQRCEGIVCLFESHRAVSENSDDLVSCYECGREYHFACETISTQFEIEAASDGTYKCLRCNGDKDLSDVINEAKLKAETIAEKLSRMLNAHEVLEAEVNVAEEIVLKKSGRCTKRLAQALKNLGVDRRAHYAGTFVGNHIHKMVTGDGPSQLAAALGDESANRDKYKTLFTGLGNIQQYCRAEFLTDAKISGVEKSCEQFASDMKRLLPEESVTPKMHFLATHLPAFARRHRTLGMLSEQSLESLHAKVNAIERKFAAFRDERHQMIAVYQDLHVMSSV
;
A
#
# COMPACT_ATOMS: atom_id res chain seq x y z
N MET A 1 -7.93 -7.78 -18.95
CA MET A 1 -8.87 -8.68 -18.24
C MET A 1 -9.50 -9.67 -19.22
N PHE A 2 -9.80 -9.24 -20.45
CA PHE A 2 -10.40 -10.04 -21.51
C PHE A 2 -9.69 -11.37 -21.83
N ILE A 3 -8.42 -11.35 -22.29
CA ILE A 3 -7.70 -12.57 -22.73
C ILE A 3 -7.54 -13.62 -21.63
N TYR A 4 -7.33 -13.18 -20.38
CA TYR A 4 -7.18 -14.12 -19.27
C TYR A 4 -8.45 -14.92 -19.06
N HIS A 5 -9.62 -14.27 -19.04
CA HIS A 5 -10.90 -14.95 -18.86
C HIS A 5 -11.22 -15.91 -20.01
N GLU A 6 -10.97 -15.51 -21.26
CA GLU A 6 -11.22 -16.37 -22.43
C GLU A 6 -10.36 -17.64 -22.46
N LEU A 7 -9.17 -17.58 -21.87
CA LEU A 7 -8.26 -18.70 -21.73
C LEU A 7 -8.46 -19.49 -20.43
N GLY A 8 -9.36 -19.05 -19.54
CA GLY A 8 -9.50 -19.62 -18.19
C GLY A 8 -8.24 -19.42 -17.33
N HIS A 9 -7.49 -18.34 -17.57
CA HIS A 9 -6.24 -18.01 -16.89
C HIS A 9 -6.50 -17.08 -15.68
N LYS A 10 -5.89 -17.38 -14.53
CA LYS A 10 -6.03 -16.67 -13.25
C LYS A 10 -5.46 -15.24 -13.22
N GLY A 11 -4.69 -14.89 -14.25
CA GLY A 11 -4.18 -13.55 -14.48
C GLY A 11 -2.87 -13.24 -13.74
N PRO A 12 -2.60 -11.97 -13.41
CA PRO A 12 -1.31 -11.50 -12.88
C PRO A 12 -0.87 -12.10 -11.55
N THR A 13 -1.80 -12.66 -10.77
CA THR A 13 -1.52 -13.24 -9.45
C THR A 13 -1.07 -14.69 -9.53
N SER A 14 -1.14 -15.32 -10.70
CA SER A 14 -0.64 -16.68 -10.89
C SER A 14 0.88 -16.74 -10.84
N PHE A 15 1.40 -17.95 -10.61
CA PHE A 15 2.84 -18.19 -10.62
C PHE A 15 3.46 -18.00 -12.01
N TYR A 16 2.72 -18.31 -13.07
CA TYR A 16 3.11 -18.01 -14.44
C TYR A 16 2.12 -16.97 -15.02
N PRO A 17 2.31 -15.67 -14.75
CA PRO A 17 1.30 -14.65 -15.03
C PRO A 17 1.11 -14.33 -16.51
N CYS A 18 2.01 -14.80 -17.39
CA CYS A 18 1.88 -14.62 -18.82
C CYS A 18 0.97 -15.69 -19.45
N PRO A 19 -0.03 -15.31 -20.27
CA PRO A 19 -0.88 -16.25 -20.97
C PRO A 19 -0.22 -16.81 -22.24
N PHE A 20 0.95 -16.30 -22.63
CA PHE A 20 1.67 -16.71 -23.85
C PHE A 20 2.90 -17.59 -23.55
N CYS A 21 3.49 -17.51 -22.36
CA CYS A 21 4.65 -18.33 -21.99
C CYS A 21 4.68 -18.67 -20.50
N PHE A 22 5.59 -19.57 -20.11
CA PHE A 22 5.81 -20.00 -18.74
C PHE A 22 6.87 -19.15 -18.00
N ILE A 23 6.83 -17.81 -18.14
CA ILE A 23 7.66 -16.92 -17.31
C ILE A 23 7.14 -16.94 -15.87
N PRO A 24 7.99 -17.24 -14.86
CA PRO A 24 7.57 -17.23 -13.46
C PRO A 24 7.42 -15.79 -12.96
N ARG A 25 6.53 -15.56 -12.01
CA ARG A 25 6.24 -14.25 -11.42
C ARG A 25 7.48 -13.63 -10.79
N GLU A 26 8.32 -14.45 -10.18
CA GLU A 26 9.58 -14.05 -9.53
C GLU A 26 10.52 -13.37 -10.54
N ALA A 27 10.50 -13.80 -11.83
CA ALA A 27 11.31 -13.18 -12.89
C ALA A 27 10.79 -11.79 -13.34
N LEU A 28 9.65 -11.35 -12.81
CA LEU A 28 9.00 -10.08 -13.11
C LEU A 28 8.96 -9.13 -11.88
N GLU A 29 9.51 -9.53 -10.74
CA GLU A 29 9.45 -8.75 -9.49
C GLU A 29 10.22 -7.43 -9.57
N ARG A 30 11.37 -7.43 -10.27
CA ARG A 30 12.25 -6.26 -10.40
C ARG A 30 12.76 -6.11 -11.82
N ALA A 31 12.62 -4.91 -12.39
CA ALA A 31 13.09 -4.61 -13.74
C ALA A 31 14.61 -4.77 -13.88
N GLY A 32 15.39 -4.51 -12.82
CA GLY A 32 16.84 -4.70 -12.79
C GLY A 32 17.27 -6.16 -13.03
N GLU A 33 16.45 -7.10 -12.58
CA GLU A 33 16.69 -8.55 -12.70
C GLU A 33 15.99 -9.15 -13.92
N TRP A 34 15.11 -8.38 -14.55
CA TRP A 34 14.35 -8.83 -15.71
C TRP A 34 15.28 -9.16 -16.89
N ASP A 35 15.26 -10.41 -17.31
CA ASP A 35 15.88 -10.87 -18.56
C ASP A 35 14.81 -10.98 -19.65
N TYR A 36 14.52 -9.85 -20.29
CA TYR A 36 13.53 -9.77 -21.36
C TYR A 36 13.94 -10.51 -22.64
N LYS A 37 15.21 -10.91 -22.76
CA LYS A 37 15.75 -11.69 -23.89
C LYS A 37 15.65 -13.19 -23.65
N LYS A 38 15.58 -13.63 -22.39
CA LYS A 38 15.36 -15.03 -22.03
C LYS A 38 14.05 -15.52 -22.63
N LYS A 39 14.15 -16.58 -23.43
CA LYS A 39 12.99 -17.27 -23.98
C LYS A 39 12.49 -18.28 -22.96
N TYR A 40 11.24 -18.09 -22.56
CA TYR A 40 10.48 -19.09 -21.82
C TYR A 40 9.68 -19.93 -22.81
N PRO A 41 9.36 -21.20 -22.49
CA PRO A 41 8.52 -22.01 -23.35
C PRO A 41 7.17 -21.33 -23.61
N ASP A 42 6.76 -21.29 -24.88
CA ASP A 42 5.45 -20.77 -25.27
C ASP A 42 4.36 -21.73 -24.77
N ARG A 43 3.21 -21.17 -24.37
CA ARG A 43 2.02 -21.95 -24.05
C ARG A 43 1.31 -22.38 -25.32
N THR A 44 0.75 -23.57 -25.27
CA THR A 44 -0.15 -24.13 -26.28
C THR A 44 -1.58 -24.17 -25.74
N ILE A 45 -2.55 -24.33 -26.63
CA ILE A 45 -3.94 -24.55 -26.21
C ILE A 45 -4.09 -25.87 -25.43
N GLU A 46 -3.22 -26.84 -25.71
CA GLU A 46 -3.21 -28.13 -25.02
C GLU A 46 -2.72 -27.98 -23.57
N ASP A 47 -1.75 -27.09 -23.32
CA ASP A 47 -1.35 -26.76 -21.95
C ASP A 47 -2.52 -26.21 -21.13
N TYR A 48 -3.38 -25.38 -21.74
CA TYR A 48 -4.59 -24.86 -21.09
C TYR A 48 -5.61 -25.97 -20.81
N LYS A 49 -5.85 -26.88 -21.76
CA LYS A 49 -6.76 -28.01 -21.57
C LYS A 49 -6.28 -28.96 -20.47
N ASN A 50 -5.02 -29.37 -20.54
CA ASN A 50 -4.40 -30.25 -19.54
C ASN A 50 -4.44 -29.61 -18.14
N ALA A 51 -4.18 -28.31 -18.05
CA ALA A 51 -4.27 -27.57 -16.78
C ALA A 51 -5.73 -27.46 -16.27
N ALA A 52 -6.71 -27.30 -17.16
CA ALA A 52 -8.12 -27.27 -16.76
C ALA A 52 -8.63 -28.64 -16.29
N GLU A 53 -8.24 -29.73 -16.95
CA GLU A 53 -8.61 -31.10 -16.56
C GLU A 53 -8.06 -31.48 -15.19
N THR A 54 -6.82 -31.09 -14.90
CA THR A 54 -6.18 -31.31 -13.59
C THR A 54 -6.76 -30.44 -12.47
N CYS A 55 -7.46 -29.34 -12.80
CA CYS A 55 -8.16 -28.48 -11.85
C CYS A 55 -9.61 -28.90 -11.57
N GLN A 56 -10.18 -29.86 -12.30
CA GLN A 56 -11.54 -30.32 -12.03
C GLN A 56 -11.60 -31.05 -10.66
N PRO A 57 -12.57 -30.71 -9.78
CA PRO A 57 -12.75 -31.43 -8.53
C PRO A 57 -13.07 -32.89 -8.87
N SER A 58 -12.22 -33.82 -8.41
CA SER A 58 -12.44 -35.24 -8.61
C SER A 58 -13.85 -35.59 -8.13
N THR A 59 -14.72 -36.03 -9.05
CA THR A 59 -16.09 -36.47 -8.76
C THR A 59 -16.12 -37.78 -7.96
N SER A 60 -14.97 -38.35 -7.60
CA SER A 60 -14.87 -39.45 -6.66
C SER A 60 -15.18 -38.98 -5.23
N LYS A 61 -16.42 -39.25 -4.80
CA LYS A 61 -16.79 -39.32 -3.38
C LYS A 61 -15.77 -40.19 -2.63
N GLY A 62 -14.82 -39.57 -1.95
CA GLY A 62 -13.96 -40.27 -0.98
C GLY A 62 -12.46 -40.04 -1.14
N ARG A 63 -11.98 -38.84 -0.79
CA ARG A 63 -10.88 -38.64 0.16
C ARG A 63 -10.61 -37.14 0.27
N LYS A 64 -10.64 -36.61 1.49
CA LYS A 64 -10.14 -35.26 1.79
C LYS A 64 -8.66 -35.22 1.36
N GLN A 65 -8.36 -34.65 0.20
CA GLN A 65 -6.97 -34.35 -0.15
C GLN A 65 -6.43 -33.35 0.87
N SER A 66 -5.26 -33.66 1.45
CA SER A 66 -4.60 -32.79 2.41
C SER A 66 -4.37 -31.41 1.78
N ALA A 67 -4.43 -30.36 2.60
CA ALA A 67 -4.13 -28.99 2.16
C ALA A 67 -2.75 -28.90 1.45
N TYR A 68 -1.81 -29.76 1.86
CA TYR A 68 -0.49 -29.92 1.25
C TYR A 68 -0.54 -30.47 -0.19
N LYS A 69 -1.33 -31.53 -0.47
CA LYS A 69 -1.49 -32.05 -1.84
C LYS A 69 -2.22 -31.08 -2.76
N ARG A 70 -3.23 -30.35 -2.25
CA ARG A 70 -3.85 -29.24 -2.98
C ARG A 70 -2.85 -28.13 -3.28
N ARG A 71 -1.94 -27.82 -2.34
CA ARG A 71 -0.87 -26.83 -2.51
C ARG A 71 0.14 -27.28 -3.57
N ILE A 72 0.58 -28.54 -3.57
CA ILE A 72 1.50 -29.08 -4.60
C ILE A 72 0.85 -29.17 -5.98
N GLN A 73 -0.40 -29.65 -6.08
CA GLN A 73 -1.11 -29.71 -7.36
C GLN A 73 -1.43 -28.30 -7.89
N SER A 74 -1.68 -27.34 -6.99
CA SER A 74 -1.78 -25.91 -7.34
C SER A 74 -0.45 -25.31 -7.76
N LEU A 75 0.70 -25.88 -7.36
CA LEU A 75 2.06 -25.47 -7.72
C LEU A 75 2.48 -25.99 -9.10
N GLU A 76 1.91 -27.11 -9.55
CA GLU A 76 2.23 -27.75 -10.83
C GLU A 76 1.33 -27.28 -12.00
N THR A 77 0.13 -26.74 -11.71
CA THR A 77 -0.89 -26.33 -12.73
C THR A 77 -1.23 -24.82 -12.72
N MET A 78 -0.49 -24.04 -11.93
CA MET A 78 -0.79 -22.75 -11.25
C MET A 78 -1.55 -21.59 -11.94
N SER A 79 -1.82 -21.60 -13.23
CA SER A 79 -2.29 -20.37 -13.92
C SER A 79 -3.66 -20.48 -14.57
N VAL A 80 -4.27 -21.66 -14.56
CA VAL A 80 -5.57 -21.92 -15.20
C VAL A 80 -6.57 -22.35 -14.12
N ASP A 81 -7.80 -21.86 -14.18
CA ASP A 81 -8.92 -22.27 -13.31
C ASP A 81 -10.11 -22.84 -14.10
N GLN A 82 -10.19 -22.58 -15.39
CA GLN A 82 -11.27 -23.03 -16.26
C GLN A 82 -10.74 -23.47 -17.61
N ALA A 83 -11.50 -24.30 -18.31
CA ALA A 83 -11.19 -24.64 -19.69
C ALA A 83 -11.29 -23.38 -20.58
N PRO A 84 -10.41 -23.23 -21.60
CA PRO A 84 -10.49 -22.11 -22.51
C PRO A 84 -11.83 -22.12 -23.25
N LEU A 85 -12.44 -20.94 -23.41
CA LEU A 85 -13.72 -20.78 -24.08
C LEU A 85 -13.61 -21.09 -25.59
N PHE A 86 -12.46 -20.75 -26.18
CA PHE A 86 -12.18 -20.97 -27.60
C PHE A 86 -10.93 -21.82 -27.78
N HIS A 87 -10.99 -22.78 -28.71
CA HIS A 87 -9.86 -23.65 -29.06
C HIS A 87 -8.95 -22.99 -30.12
N ILE A 88 -8.41 -21.82 -29.80
CA ILE A 88 -7.55 -21.05 -30.70
C ILE A 88 -6.09 -21.30 -30.31
N PRO A 89 -5.17 -21.59 -31.26
CA PRO A 89 -3.74 -21.62 -30.96
C PRO A 89 -3.29 -20.32 -30.31
N VAL A 90 -2.60 -20.41 -29.17
CA VAL A 90 -2.18 -19.24 -28.36
C VAL A 90 -1.40 -18.21 -29.19
N GLY A 91 -0.58 -18.67 -30.13
CA GLY A 91 0.17 -17.82 -31.06
C GLY A 91 -0.66 -16.99 -32.05
N ASN A 92 -1.96 -17.25 -32.17
CA ASN A 92 -2.93 -16.52 -32.99
C ASN A 92 -3.79 -15.56 -32.18
N ILE A 93 -3.67 -15.57 -30.85
CA ILE A 93 -4.38 -14.63 -29.99
C ILE A 93 -3.67 -13.27 -30.11
N SER A 94 -4.43 -12.25 -30.52
CA SER A 94 -3.90 -10.89 -30.68
C SER A 94 -3.58 -10.28 -29.33
N PRO A 95 -2.35 -9.78 -29.09
CA PRO A 95 -2.03 -9.01 -27.90
C PRO A 95 -2.98 -7.79 -27.81
N PRO A 96 -3.60 -7.52 -26.65
CA PRO A 96 -4.62 -6.50 -26.52
C PRO A 96 -3.92 -5.14 -26.40
N GLN A 97 -3.49 -4.59 -27.54
CA GLN A 97 -2.54 -3.48 -27.61
C GLN A 97 -3.01 -2.25 -26.84
N LEU A 98 -4.30 -1.94 -26.91
CA LEU A 98 -4.87 -0.86 -26.12
C LEU A 98 -4.73 -1.13 -24.63
N HIS A 99 -5.16 -2.30 -24.16
CA HIS A 99 -5.03 -2.65 -22.74
C HIS A 99 -3.58 -2.76 -22.27
N ILE A 100 -2.65 -3.15 -23.15
CA ILE A 100 -1.21 -3.11 -22.91
C ILE A 100 -0.77 -1.66 -22.71
N ALA A 101 -1.03 -0.79 -23.68
CA ALA A 101 -0.71 0.64 -23.60
C ALA A 101 -1.29 1.29 -22.34
N LEU A 102 -2.56 1.02 -22.04
CA LEU A 102 -3.24 1.47 -20.81
C LEU A 102 -2.54 0.98 -19.55
N GLY A 103 -2.21 -0.30 -19.48
CA GLY A 103 -1.57 -0.88 -18.29
C GLY A 103 -0.15 -0.39 -18.08
N VAL A 104 0.65 -0.34 -19.15
CA VAL A 104 2.05 0.12 -19.09
C VAL A 104 2.09 1.62 -18.81
N GLY A 105 1.27 2.43 -19.50
CA GLY A 105 1.20 3.87 -19.28
C GLY A 105 0.71 4.24 -17.88
N LYS A 106 -0.28 3.52 -17.35
CA LYS A 106 -0.73 3.66 -15.96
C LYS A 106 0.39 3.33 -14.97
N ALA A 107 1.08 2.20 -15.14
CA ALA A 107 2.18 1.82 -14.24
C ALA A 107 3.32 2.85 -14.24
N LEU A 108 3.72 3.35 -15.41
CA LEU A 108 4.72 4.43 -15.51
C LEU A 108 4.26 5.71 -14.82
N PHE A 109 2.98 6.07 -14.96
CA PHE A 109 2.41 7.25 -14.31
C PHE A 109 2.34 7.10 -12.79
N GLU A 110 1.91 5.95 -12.28
CA GLU A 110 1.85 5.68 -10.84
C GLU A 110 3.24 5.73 -10.22
N SER A 111 4.25 5.18 -10.90
CA SER A 111 5.66 5.28 -10.48
C SER A 111 6.17 6.73 -10.50
N LEU A 112 5.81 7.52 -11.52
CA LEU A 112 6.12 8.96 -11.56
C LEU A 112 5.44 9.73 -10.43
N GLU A 113 4.15 9.49 -10.17
CA GLU A 113 3.40 10.13 -9.09
C GLU A 113 3.99 9.78 -7.72
N GLU A 114 4.38 8.54 -7.51
CA GLU A 114 5.09 8.10 -6.31
C GLU A 114 6.43 8.82 -6.15
N CYS A 115 7.18 9.00 -7.25
CA CYS A 115 8.41 9.78 -7.22
C CYS A 115 8.17 11.26 -6.88
N CYS A 116 7.06 11.86 -7.35
CA CYS A 116 6.67 13.22 -6.96
C CYS A 116 6.33 13.30 -5.46
N LEU A 117 5.59 12.34 -4.94
CA LEU A 117 5.20 12.31 -3.52
C LEU A 117 6.39 12.19 -2.59
N LYS A 118 7.32 11.28 -2.88
CA LYS A 118 8.55 11.11 -2.10
C LYS A 118 9.35 12.40 -2.06
N ARG A 119 9.50 13.06 -3.20
CA ARG A 119 10.22 14.32 -3.30
C ARG A 119 9.54 15.45 -2.52
N ASP A 120 8.21 15.53 -2.59
CA ASP A 120 7.44 16.51 -1.81
C ASP A 120 7.61 16.27 -0.29
N LEU A 121 7.66 15.01 0.17
CA LEU A 121 7.96 14.68 1.58
C LEU A 121 9.40 15.05 1.96
N GLU A 122 10.39 14.74 1.11
CA GLU A 122 11.79 15.08 1.33
C GLU A 122 12.02 16.59 1.43
N GLU A 123 11.30 17.40 0.63
CA GLU A 123 11.35 18.86 0.69
C GLU A 123 10.87 19.40 2.06
N GLU A 124 9.96 18.70 2.73
CA GLU A 124 9.48 19.02 4.09
C GLU A 124 10.32 18.34 5.20
N GLY A 125 11.43 17.68 4.85
CA GLY A 125 12.31 17.00 5.80
C GLY A 125 11.80 15.63 6.26
N ILE A 126 10.73 15.11 5.66
CA ILE A 126 10.17 13.79 5.97
C ILE A 126 10.80 12.78 5.02
N MET A 127 11.65 11.90 5.55
CA MET A 127 12.35 10.90 4.75
C MET A 127 11.42 9.73 4.40
N PRO A 128 11.05 9.55 3.12
CA PRO A 128 10.14 8.48 2.73
C PRO A 128 10.82 7.11 2.81
N SER A 129 10.05 6.10 3.17
CA SER A 129 10.48 4.70 3.15
C SER A 129 10.33 4.07 1.74
N LYS A 130 9.71 2.88 1.66
CA LYS A 130 9.47 2.19 0.39
C LYS A 130 8.46 2.93 -0.48
N SER A 131 7.43 3.49 0.14
CA SER A 131 6.47 4.38 -0.51
C SER A 131 6.07 5.53 0.41
N ALA A 132 5.57 6.61 -0.16
CA ALA A 132 5.02 7.76 0.56
C ALA A 132 3.82 7.35 1.43
N LYS A 133 3.01 6.39 0.96
CA LYS A 133 1.89 5.84 1.73
C LYS A 133 2.37 4.98 2.91
N ASP A 134 3.40 4.17 2.72
CA ASP A 134 3.98 3.39 3.82
C ASP A 134 4.58 4.30 4.88
N GLU A 135 5.22 5.40 4.49
CA GLU A 135 5.73 6.37 5.47
C GLU A 135 4.60 7.09 6.23
N LEU A 136 3.52 7.49 5.54
CA LEU A 136 2.36 8.04 6.23
C LEU A 136 1.77 7.07 7.25
N ASN A 137 1.56 5.80 6.87
CA ASN A 137 1.04 4.78 7.79
C ASN A 137 1.97 4.61 9.01
N ARG A 138 3.28 4.59 8.79
CA ARG A 138 4.27 4.51 9.87
C ARG A 138 4.20 5.70 10.83
N LEU A 139 4.00 6.92 10.31
CA LEU A 139 3.85 8.11 11.14
C LEU A 139 2.54 8.07 11.95
N LEU A 140 1.45 7.59 11.34
CA LEU A 140 0.17 7.38 12.01
C LEU A 140 0.28 6.35 13.15
N GLU A 141 0.93 5.21 12.90
CA GLU A 141 1.19 4.18 13.92
C GLU A 141 2.01 4.77 15.10
N LYS A 142 3.09 5.52 14.80
CA LYS A 142 3.88 6.20 15.84
C LYS A 142 3.06 7.23 16.64
N LYS A 143 2.13 7.93 15.98
CA LYS A 143 1.24 8.91 16.63
C LYS A 143 0.35 8.20 17.64
N GLU A 144 -0.32 7.12 17.23
CA GLU A 144 -1.19 6.31 18.08
C GLU A 144 -0.44 5.71 19.29
N GLU A 145 0.77 5.19 19.06
CA GLU A 145 1.64 4.70 20.13
C GLU A 145 2.02 5.82 21.12
N SER A 146 2.31 7.01 20.60
CA SER A 146 2.65 8.18 21.43
C SER A 146 1.46 8.66 22.27
N GLU A 147 0.25 8.69 21.71
CA GLU A 147 -0.98 9.06 22.41
C GLU A 147 -1.26 8.10 23.57
N THR A 148 -1.17 6.80 23.30
CA THR A 148 -1.34 5.74 24.31
C THR A 148 -0.36 5.93 25.46
N ARG A 149 0.93 6.16 25.14
CA ARG A 149 1.96 6.41 26.17
C ARG A 149 1.71 7.70 26.94
N ILE A 150 1.23 8.77 26.31
CA ILE A 150 0.90 10.02 27.02
C ILE A 150 -0.20 9.78 28.04
N GLU A 151 -1.25 9.02 27.69
CA GLU A 151 -2.36 8.75 28.61
C GLU A 151 -1.91 7.90 29.81
N GLU A 152 -1.09 6.87 29.59
CA GLU A 152 -0.47 6.11 30.68
C GLU A 152 0.33 7.01 31.65
N TRP A 153 1.08 7.98 31.11
CA TRP A 153 1.88 8.90 31.92
C TRP A 153 1.03 9.95 32.63
N ARG A 154 -0.10 10.37 32.05
CA ARG A 154 -1.08 11.25 32.73
C ARG A 154 -1.62 10.60 33.99
N VAL A 155 -1.95 9.31 33.94
CA VAL A 155 -2.37 8.54 35.12
C VAL A 155 -1.28 8.53 36.19
N LYS A 156 -0.02 8.27 35.81
CA LYS A 156 1.12 8.29 36.75
C LYS A 156 1.34 9.66 37.41
N VAL A 157 1.21 10.75 36.63
CA VAL A 157 1.28 12.12 37.17
C VAL A 157 0.16 12.35 38.18
N ALA A 158 -1.08 11.98 37.86
CA ALA A 158 -2.23 12.15 38.76
C ALA A 158 -2.05 11.37 40.08
N GLN A 159 -1.58 10.12 40.01
CA GLN A 159 -1.30 9.27 41.18
C GLN A 159 -0.23 9.89 42.09
N THR A 160 0.93 10.26 41.52
CA THR A 160 2.06 10.79 42.28
C THR A 160 1.78 12.19 42.87
N GLN A 161 1.04 13.04 42.16
CA GLN A 161 0.59 14.33 42.69
C GLN A 161 -0.42 14.18 43.83
N THR A 162 -1.35 13.23 43.70
CA THR A 162 -2.32 12.93 44.77
C THR A 162 -1.59 12.45 46.03
N LEU A 163 -0.61 11.57 45.85
CA LEU A 163 0.22 11.06 46.94
C LEU A 163 1.02 12.17 47.63
N TYR A 164 1.71 13.01 46.86
CA TYR A 164 2.44 14.16 47.41
C TYR A 164 1.53 15.08 48.24
N LYS A 165 0.34 15.42 47.72
CA LYS A 165 -0.65 16.23 48.45
C LYS A 165 -1.08 15.56 49.76
N ALA A 166 -1.28 14.24 49.77
CA ALA A 166 -1.63 13.48 50.96
C ALA A 166 -0.53 13.56 52.03
N PHE A 167 0.75 13.40 51.66
CA PHE A 167 1.87 13.55 52.59
C PHE A 167 1.97 14.96 53.20
N VAL A 168 1.78 16.00 52.38
CA VAL A 168 1.76 17.40 52.86
C VAL A 168 0.61 17.64 53.85
N MET A 169 -0.57 17.05 53.61
CA MET A 169 -1.71 17.16 54.52
C MET A 169 -1.49 16.38 55.82
N ALA A 170 -0.85 15.21 55.75
CA ALA A 170 -0.62 14.35 56.91
C ALA A 170 0.30 14.98 57.97
N GLN A 171 1.16 15.93 57.57
CA GLN A 171 1.93 16.78 58.48
C GLN A 171 1.06 17.52 59.52
N LYS A 172 -0.21 17.79 59.19
CA LYS A 172 -1.14 18.56 60.04
C LYS A 172 -1.94 17.70 61.02
N PHE A 173 -1.97 16.37 60.85
CA PHE A 173 -2.82 15.46 61.62
C PHE A 173 -2.05 14.16 62.00
N PRO A 174 -1.23 14.19 63.07
CA PRO A 174 -0.47 13.02 63.54
C PRO A 174 -1.37 11.90 64.11
N GLN A 175 -0.88 10.66 64.04
CA GLN A 175 -1.60 9.39 64.16
C GLN A 175 -2.18 9.02 65.55
N ASN A 176 -3.17 8.12 65.54
CA ASN A 176 -3.76 7.38 66.68
C ASN A 176 -3.19 5.93 66.69
N PRO A 177 -2.81 5.31 67.83
CA PRO A 177 -1.93 4.11 67.88
C PRO A 177 -2.52 2.76 67.45
N ALA A 178 -3.68 2.72 66.79
CA ALA A 178 -4.43 1.48 66.60
C ALA A 178 -4.57 1.10 65.11
N GLN A 179 -3.50 0.62 64.45
CA GLN A 179 -3.60 -0.10 63.16
C GLN A 179 -2.30 -0.77 62.66
N ARG A 180 -2.44 -1.59 61.59
CA ARG A 180 -1.45 -2.51 60.99
C ARG A 180 -0.26 -1.86 60.25
N CYS A 181 -0.39 -0.63 59.75
CA CYS A 181 0.67 0.02 58.98
C CYS A 181 1.67 0.74 59.90
N GLU A 182 2.96 0.42 59.78
CA GLU A 182 4.04 1.00 60.59
C GLU A 182 4.86 2.08 59.88
N GLY A 183 4.27 2.70 58.84
CA GLY A 183 4.88 3.77 58.07
C GLY A 183 5.27 4.99 58.93
N ILE A 184 6.12 5.86 58.37
CA ILE A 184 6.44 7.16 59.00
C ILE A 184 5.16 7.98 59.22
N VAL A 185 4.23 7.89 58.28
CA VAL A 185 2.85 8.37 58.40
C VAL A 185 1.91 7.45 57.63
N CYS A 186 0.76 7.09 58.19
CA CYS A 186 -0.24 6.30 57.47
C CYS A 186 -1.27 7.22 56.79
N LEU A 187 -1.21 7.28 55.46
CA LEU A 187 -2.03 8.19 54.65
C LEU A 187 -3.53 7.87 54.68
N PHE A 188 -3.93 6.62 54.93
CA PHE A 188 -5.34 6.22 54.96
C PHE A 188 -6.11 6.77 56.16
N GLU A 189 -5.45 6.88 57.31
CA GLU A 189 -6.04 7.44 58.52
C GLU A 189 -5.92 8.98 58.54
N SER A 190 -4.80 9.51 58.07
CA SER A 190 -4.53 10.95 58.02
C SER A 190 -5.31 11.67 56.90
N HIS A 191 -5.62 11.00 55.79
CA HIS A 191 -6.24 11.61 54.62
C HIS A 191 -6.91 10.56 53.69
N ARG A 192 -8.23 10.39 53.78
CA ARG A 192 -9.05 9.43 52.98
C ARG A 192 -9.05 9.61 51.45
N ALA A 193 -8.19 10.45 50.87
CA ALA A 193 -8.17 10.71 49.42
C ALA A 193 -7.21 9.81 48.62
N VAL A 194 -6.57 8.82 49.25
CA VAL A 194 -5.78 7.81 48.54
C VAL A 194 -6.75 6.73 48.01
N SER A 195 -6.61 6.31 46.75
CA SER A 195 -7.58 5.46 46.05
C SER A 195 -7.77 4.07 46.68
N GLU A 196 -8.93 3.44 46.45
CA GLU A 196 -9.30 2.10 46.98
C GLU A 196 -8.27 0.99 46.68
N ASN A 197 -7.51 1.07 45.58
CA ASN A 197 -6.48 0.08 45.21
C ASN A 197 -5.12 0.23 45.95
N SER A 198 -5.02 1.09 46.95
CA SER A 198 -3.73 1.39 47.61
C SER A 198 -3.64 0.99 49.10
N ASP A 199 -4.68 0.29 49.60
CA ASP A 199 -4.70 -0.32 50.94
C ASP A 199 -3.91 -1.64 50.98
N ASP A 200 -3.31 -2.03 49.85
CA ASP A 200 -2.43 -3.18 49.75
C ASP A 200 -1.15 -2.96 50.58
N LEU A 201 -0.80 -3.98 51.34
CA LEU A 201 0.34 -4.00 52.25
C LEU A 201 1.56 -4.67 51.59
N VAL A 202 2.73 -4.14 51.90
CA VAL A 202 4.03 -4.72 51.58
C VAL A 202 4.84 -4.92 52.87
N SER A 203 5.52 -6.06 52.97
CA SER A 203 6.38 -6.38 54.10
C SER A 203 7.83 -5.99 53.80
N CYS A 204 8.48 -5.26 54.69
CA CYS A 204 9.89 -4.95 54.57
C CYS A 204 10.76 -6.19 54.86
N TYR A 205 11.70 -6.53 53.99
CA TYR A 205 12.56 -7.72 54.20
C TYR A 205 13.50 -7.60 55.42
N GLU A 206 13.87 -6.38 55.81
CA GLU A 206 14.80 -6.16 56.93
C GLU A 206 14.12 -6.16 58.31
N CYS A 207 13.01 -5.44 58.48
CA CYS A 207 12.31 -5.35 59.78
C CYS A 207 11.06 -6.24 59.89
N GLY A 208 10.59 -6.84 58.80
CA GLY A 208 9.41 -7.71 58.75
C GLY A 208 8.06 -7.01 58.96
N ARG A 209 8.04 -5.69 59.12
CA ARG A 209 6.81 -4.92 59.37
C ARG A 209 6.04 -4.67 58.07
N GLU A 210 4.75 -4.39 58.20
CA GLU A 210 3.83 -4.16 57.09
C GLU A 210 3.55 -2.67 56.87
N TYR A 211 3.47 -2.29 55.60
CA TYR A 211 3.32 -0.90 55.16
C TYR A 211 2.36 -0.82 53.98
N HIS A 212 1.48 0.17 53.92
CA HIS A 212 0.76 0.41 52.66
C HIS A 212 1.74 0.94 51.62
N PHE A 213 1.61 0.50 50.36
CA PHE A 213 2.46 1.01 49.27
C PHE A 213 2.50 2.54 49.23
N ALA A 214 1.33 3.19 49.33
CA ALA A 214 1.21 4.64 49.33
C ALA A 214 1.98 5.30 50.49
N CYS A 215 1.93 4.72 51.70
CA CYS A 215 2.63 5.26 52.87
C CYS A 215 4.16 5.25 52.72
N GLU A 216 4.66 4.42 51.80
CA GLU A 216 6.09 4.30 51.51
C GLU A 216 6.46 4.92 50.16
N THR A 217 5.63 5.84 49.67
CA THR A 217 5.77 6.56 48.39
C THR A 217 5.62 5.71 47.12
N ILE A 218 5.32 4.42 47.24
CA ILE A 218 5.07 3.50 46.12
C ILE A 218 3.65 3.78 45.61
N SER A 219 3.55 4.16 44.33
CA SER A 219 2.28 4.68 43.78
C SER A 219 2.01 4.31 42.34
N THR A 220 2.99 3.77 41.63
CA THR A 220 2.80 3.27 40.26
C THR A 220 2.77 1.75 40.24
N GLN A 221 2.03 1.17 39.30
CA GLN A 221 1.91 -0.29 39.15
C GLN A 221 3.27 -1.01 39.06
N PHE A 222 4.22 -0.42 38.33
CA PHE A 222 5.58 -0.95 38.21
C PHE A 222 6.32 -1.03 39.55
N GLU A 223 6.12 -0.04 40.42
CA GLU A 223 6.76 -0.03 41.74
C GLU A 223 6.09 -1.01 42.70
N ILE A 224 4.77 -1.17 42.59
CA ILE A 224 4.02 -2.18 43.36
C ILE A 224 4.55 -3.57 43.01
N GLU A 225 4.64 -3.89 41.72
CA GLU A 225 5.18 -5.17 41.24
C GLU A 225 6.63 -5.41 41.70
N ALA A 226 7.49 -4.37 41.60
CA ALA A 226 8.86 -4.46 42.07
C ALA A 226 8.95 -4.63 43.60
N ALA A 227 8.06 -4.01 44.38
CA ALA A 227 8.07 -4.15 45.82
C ALA A 227 7.45 -5.48 46.30
N SER A 228 6.58 -6.09 45.49
CA SER A 228 6.01 -7.42 45.77
C SER A 228 6.99 -8.58 45.53
N ASP A 229 8.19 -8.35 45.00
CA ASP A 229 9.18 -9.40 44.72
C ASP A 229 9.94 -9.91 45.97
N GLY A 230 9.62 -9.36 47.14
CA GLY A 230 10.24 -9.73 48.43
C GLY A 230 11.55 -9.03 48.73
N THR A 231 12.02 -8.11 47.87
CA THR A 231 13.25 -7.30 48.07
C THR A 231 12.97 -5.90 48.63
N TYR A 232 11.71 -5.62 48.97
CA TYR A 232 11.28 -4.31 49.42
C TYR A 232 11.88 -3.89 50.78
N LYS A 233 12.49 -2.70 50.81
CA LYS A 233 13.06 -2.08 52.01
C LYS A 233 12.27 -0.82 52.41
N CYS A 234 11.74 -0.76 53.63
CA CYS A 234 10.97 0.40 54.08
C CYS A 234 11.83 1.65 54.28
N LEU A 235 11.21 2.82 54.24
CA LEU A 235 11.86 4.13 54.33
C LEU A 235 12.65 4.34 55.63
N ARG A 236 12.22 3.71 56.73
CA ARG A 236 12.98 3.73 58.01
C ARG A 236 14.25 2.89 57.92
N CYS A 237 14.14 1.66 57.42
CA CYS A 237 15.29 0.78 57.20
C CYS A 237 16.20 1.29 56.08
N ASN A 238 15.68 2.13 55.19
CA ASN A 238 16.38 2.75 54.10
C ASN A 238 16.80 4.20 54.42
N GLY A 239 17.69 4.34 55.40
CA GLY A 239 18.36 5.61 55.72
C GLY A 239 17.77 6.41 56.88
N ASP A 240 16.89 5.82 57.70
CA ASP A 240 16.28 6.45 58.89
C ASP A 240 15.57 7.78 58.58
N LYS A 241 14.81 7.79 57.48
CA LYS A 241 14.12 8.97 56.97
C LYS A 241 13.06 9.50 57.94
N ASP A 242 12.92 10.82 58.01
CA ASP A 242 11.82 11.50 58.71
C ASP A 242 10.68 11.91 57.78
N LEU A 243 9.60 12.48 58.33
CA LEU A 243 8.44 12.89 57.51
C LEU A 243 8.78 13.97 56.47
N SER A 244 9.73 14.87 56.77
CA SER A 244 10.17 15.91 55.85
C SER A 244 10.91 15.30 54.67
N ASP A 245 11.75 14.29 54.92
CA ASP A 245 12.44 13.52 53.87
C ASP A 245 11.43 12.84 52.94
N VAL A 246 10.40 12.21 53.49
CA VAL A 246 9.34 11.54 52.70
C VAL A 246 8.55 12.53 51.85
N ILE A 247 8.19 13.69 52.40
CA ILE A 247 7.49 14.76 51.65
C ILE A 247 8.38 15.23 50.48
N ASN A 248 9.67 15.42 50.72
CA ASN A 248 10.62 15.84 49.68
C ASN A 248 10.79 14.78 48.59
N GLU A 249 10.85 13.49 48.96
CA GLU A 249 10.93 12.37 48.01
C GLU A 249 9.67 12.26 47.16
N ALA A 250 8.49 12.34 47.77
CA ALA A 250 7.21 12.35 47.06
C ALA A 250 7.09 13.56 46.11
N LYS A 251 7.57 14.74 46.54
CA LYS A 251 7.62 15.94 45.70
C LYS A 251 8.52 15.75 44.49
N LEU A 252 9.78 15.35 44.71
CA LEU A 252 10.77 15.17 43.65
C LEU A 252 10.30 14.13 42.63
N LYS A 253 9.67 13.05 43.10
CA LYS A 253 9.07 12.03 42.25
C LYS A 253 7.94 12.59 41.39
N ALA A 254 7.01 13.34 41.98
CA ALA A 254 5.91 13.97 41.24
C ALA A 254 6.43 14.97 40.19
N GLU A 255 7.44 15.77 40.53
CA GLU A 255 8.09 16.72 39.62
C GLU A 255 8.79 16.00 38.46
N THR A 256 9.55 14.94 38.74
CA THR A 256 10.28 14.15 37.73
C THR A 256 9.33 13.49 36.73
N ILE A 257 8.24 12.89 37.21
CA ILE A 257 7.25 12.24 36.34
C ILE A 257 6.51 13.29 35.51
N ALA A 258 6.14 14.43 36.10
CA ALA A 258 5.50 15.54 35.39
C ALA A 258 6.41 16.14 34.30
N GLU A 259 7.71 16.32 34.57
CA GLU A 259 8.67 16.80 33.59
C GLU A 259 8.80 15.84 32.41
N LYS A 260 8.84 14.54 32.68
CA LYS A 260 8.88 13.51 31.64
C LYS A 260 7.61 13.52 30.77
N LEU A 261 6.43 13.69 31.36
CA LEU A 261 5.18 13.86 30.61
C LEU A 261 5.24 15.13 29.73
N SER A 262 5.75 16.24 30.25
CA SER A 262 5.90 17.48 29.47
C SER A 262 6.81 17.29 28.25
N ARG A 263 7.94 16.58 28.41
CA ARG A 263 8.82 16.26 27.27
C ARG A 263 8.12 15.37 26.24
N MET A 264 7.31 14.41 26.69
CA MET A 264 6.52 13.55 25.79
C MET A 264 5.45 14.33 25.02
N LEU A 265 4.75 15.25 25.68
CA LEU A 265 3.77 16.12 25.04
C LEU A 265 4.42 16.99 23.95
N ASN A 266 5.56 17.61 24.23
CA ASN A 266 6.29 18.43 23.25
C ASN A 266 6.75 17.59 22.05
N ALA A 267 7.26 16.37 22.28
CA ALA A 267 7.66 15.47 21.20
C ALA A 267 6.47 15.02 20.35
N HIS A 268 5.31 14.79 20.98
CA HIS A 268 4.07 14.43 20.30
C HIS A 268 3.52 15.56 19.43
N GLU A 269 3.61 16.82 19.89
CA GLU A 269 3.21 17.99 19.09
C GLU A 269 4.02 18.11 17.79
N VAL A 270 5.34 17.86 17.86
CA VAL A 270 6.20 17.82 16.66
C VAL A 270 5.77 16.68 15.73
N LEU A 271 5.55 15.48 16.26
CA LEU A 271 5.10 14.32 15.48
C LEU A 271 3.73 14.57 14.84
N GLU A 272 2.80 15.22 15.54
CA GLU A 272 1.49 15.56 15.01
C GLU A 272 1.59 16.57 13.86
N ALA A 273 2.48 17.56 13.96
CA ALA A 273 2.77 18.47 12.85
C ALA A 273 3.33 17.72 11.62
N GLU A 274 4.28 16.79 11.82
CA GLU A 274 4.82 15.95 10.74
C GLU A 274 3.74 15.08 10.08
N VAL A 275 2.87 14.45 10.87
CA VAL A 275 1.73 13.65 10.36
C VAL A 275 0.80 14.53 9.51
N ASN A 276 0.43 15.70 10.00
CA ASN A 276 -0.48 16.61 9.28
C ASN A 276 0.11 17.02 7.93
N VAL A 277 1.41 17.35 7.87
CA VAL A 277 2.11 17.66 6.61
C VAL A 277 2.13 16.46 5.68
N ALA A 278 2.46 15.27 6.19
CA ALA A 278 2.46 14.04 5.40
C ALA A 278 1.07 13.70 4.83
N GLU A 279 0.00 13.87 5.62
CA GLU A 279 -1.38 13.66 5.16
C GLU A 279 -1.76 14.63 4.04
N GLU A 280 -1.44 15.92 4.19
CA GLU A 280 -1.66 16.93 3.15
C GLU A 280 -0.96 16.54 1.83
N ILE A 281 0.29 16.10 1.89
CA ILE A 281 1.05 15.72 0.70
C ILE A 281 0.51 14.42 0.09
N VAL A 282 0.34 13.37 0.90
CA VAL A 282 0.06 12.02 0.42
C VAL A 282 -1.40 11.85 0.01
N LEU A 283 -2.34 12.34 0.82
CA LEU A 283 -3.77 12.17 0.59
C LEU A 283 -4.34 13.28 -0.29
N LYS A 284 -3.97 14.54 -0.03
CA LYS A 284 -4.51 15.70 -0.76
C LYS A 284 -3.65 16.12 -1.95
N LYS A 285 -2.47 15.51 -2.16
CA LYS A 285 -1.57 15.80 -3.30
C LYS A 285 -1.21 17.29 -3.34
N SER A 286 -0.97 17.89 -2.17
CA SER A 286 -0.77 19.33 -2.01
C SER A 286 0.68 19.79 -2.17
N GLY A 287 1.62 18.86 -2.33
CA GLY A 287 3.04 19.15 -2.52
C GLY A 287 3.35 19.82 -3.87
N ARG A 288 4.58 20.32 -4.01
CA ARG A 288 5.02 21.12 -5.16
C ARG A 288 5.04 20.29 -6.45
N CYS A 289 5.66 19.12 -6.41
CA CYS A 289 5.79 18.20 -7.55
C CYS A 289 4.42 17.63 -7.94
N THR A 290 3.62 17.21 -6.96
CA THR A 290 2.27 16.69 -7.20
C THR A 290 1.34 17.73 -7.82
N LYS A 291 1.39 19.00 -7.39
CA LYS A 291 0.68 20.12 -8.04
C LYS A 291 1.15 20.35 -9.48
N ARG A 292 2.46 20.33 -9.74
CA ARG A 292 3.01 20.44 -11.11
C ARG A 292 2.55 19.29 -12.00
N LEU A 293 2.52 18.07 -11.48
CA LEU A 293 2.04 16.90 -12.21
C LEU A 293 0.55 17.03 -12.57
N ALA A 294 -0.28 17.49 -11.64
CA ALA A 294 -1.69 17.78 -11.91
C ALA A 294 -1.86 18.85 -12.99
N GLN A 295 -1.05 19.91 -12.96
CA GLN A 295 -1.07 20.95 -13.99
C GLN A 295 -0.61 20.43 -15.35
N ALA A 296 0.40 19.55 -15.41
CA ALA A 296 0.84 18.90 -16.64
C ALA A 296 -0.28 18.06 -17.26
N LEU A 297 -1.00 17.27 -16.45
CA LEU A 297 -2.18 16.54 -16.94
C LEU A 297 -3.26 17.46 -17.49
N LYS A 298 -3.56 18.57 -16.80
CA LYS A 298 -4.52 19.57 -17.25
C LYS A 298 -4.12 20.20 -18.58
N ASN A 299 -2.84 20.55 -18.75
CA ASN A 299 -2.31 21.11 -20.01
C ASN A 299 -2.43 20.12 -21.18
N LEU A 300 -2.25 18.83 -20.90
CA LEU A 300 -2.46 17.76 -21.88
C LEU A 300 -3.95 17.47 -22.12
N GLY A 301 -4.88 18.07 -21.36
CA GLY A 301 -6.30 17.72 -21.40
C GLY A 301 -6.52 16.25 -21.07
N VAL A 302 -5.84 15.79 -20.01
CA VAL A 302 -5.96 14.45 -19.45
C VAL A 302 -6.63 14.56 -18.09
N ASP A 303 -7.84 14.00 -17.99
CA ASP A 303 -8.61 14.00 -16.74
C ASP A 303 -8.60 12.63 -16.08
N ARG A 304 -8.34 12.60 -14.77
CA ARG A 304 -8.54 11.40 -13.96
C ARG A 304 -10.03 11.22 -13.72
N ARG A 305 -10.64 10.18 -14.28
CA ARG A 305 -12.07 9.92 -14.07
C ARG A 305 -12.28 9.38 -12.64
N ALA A 306 -12.85 10.21 -11.76
CA ALA A 306 -13.14 9.86 -10.36
C ALA A 306 -14.02 8.60 -10.22
N HIS A 307 -14.98 8.40 -11.13
CA HIS A 307 -15.93 7.26 -11.09
C HIS A 307 -15.34 5.90 -11.48
N TYR A 308 -14.12 5.86 -12.03
CA TYR A 308 -13.47 4.62 -12.46
C TYR A 308 -12.14 4.42 -11.73
N ALA A 309 -12.08 4.65 -10.42
CA ALA A 309 -10.87 4.49 -9.62
C ALA A 309 -9.64 5.25 -10.17
N GLY A 310 -9.84 6.44 -10.76
CA GLY A 310 -8.76 7.25 -11.35
C GLY A 310 -8.19 6.72 -12.67
N THR A 311 -8.93 5.86 -13.38
CA THR A 311 -8.44 5.18 -14.59
C THR A 311 -8.30 6.11 -15.80
N PHE A 312 -7.18 5.95 -16.52
CA PHE A 312 -6.93 6.58 -17.83
C PHE A 312 -7.62 5.80 -18.96
N VAL A 313 -8.12 6.50 -19.98
CA VAL A 313 -8.59 5.90 -21.23
C VAL A 313 -7.51 5.96 -22.31
N GLY A 314 -7.70 5.24 -23.43
CA GLY A 314 -6.69 5.15 -24.49
C GLY A 314 -6.19 6.52 -24.97
N ASN A 315 -7.11 7.46 -25.17
CA ASN A 315 -6.78 8.83 -25.57
C ASN A 315 -5.91 9.56 -24.52
N HIS A 316 -6.11 9.32 -23.22
CA HIS A 316 -5.29 9.94 -22.18
C HIS A 316 -3.84 9.46 -22.28
N ILE A 317 -3.64 8.14 -22.38
CA ILE A 317 -2.30 7.57 -22.52
C ILE A 317 -1.64 8.05 -23.81
N HIS A 318 -2.39 8.12 -24.91
CA HIS A 318 -1.87 8.63 -26.18
C HIS A 318 -1.29 10.05 -26.03
N LYS A 319 -2.01 10.96 -25.37
CA LYS A 319 -1.52 12.32 -25.12
C LYS A 319 -0.32 12.37 -24.17
N MET A 320 -0.22 11.44 -23.22
CA MET A 320 0.90 11.35 -22.28
C MET A 320 2.20 10.87 -22.94
N VAL A 321 2.11 10.06 -24.00
CA VAL A 321 3.28 9.43 -24.63
C VAL A 321 3.67 10.04 -25.98
N THR A 322 2.89 10.98 -26.50
CA THR A 322 3.13 11.62 -27.81
C THR A 322 3.32 13.13 -27.68
N GLY A 323 3.91 13.75 -28.71
CA GLY A 323 4.20 15.17 -28.73
C GLY A 323 5.03 15.60 -27.52
N ASP A 324 4.60 16.68 -26.86
CA ASP A 324 5.25 17.19 -25.65
C ASP A 324 4.84 16.47 -24.35
N GLY A 325 3.93 15.49 -24.42
CA GLY A 325 3.44 14.74 -23.26
C GLY A 325 4.53 14.22 -22.33
N PRO A 326 5.51 13.44 -22.84
CA PRO A 326 6.61 12.93 -22.03
C PRO A 326 7.41 14.03 -21.33
N SER A 327 7.66 15.14 -22.02
CA SER A 327 8.41 16.27 -21.49
C SER A 327 7.63 17.02 -20.41
N GLN A 328 6.33 17.26 -20.62
CA GLN A 328 5.48 17.94 -19.64
C GLN A 328 5.29 17.14 -18.36
N LEU A 329 5.09 15.81 -18.46
CA LEU A 329 5.00 14.93 -17.31
C LEU A 329 6.31 14.89 -16.51
N ALA A 330 7.43 14.67 -17.19
CA ALA A 330 8.74 14.62 -16.55
C ALA A 330 9.12 15.95 -15.89
N ALA A 331 8.71 17.08 -16.47
CA ALA A 331 8.94 18.41 -15.90
C ALA A 331 8.23 18.62 -14.56
N ALA A 332 7.31 17.76 -14.13
CA ALA A 332 6.71 17.85 -12.80
C ALA A 332 7.73 17.65 -11.66
N LEU A 333 8.79 16.88 -11.90
CA LEU A 333 9.81 16.54 -10.90
C LEU A 333 10.82 17.68 -10.62
N GLY A 334 10.83 18.75 -11.41
CA GLY A 334 11.90 19.76 -11.35
C GLY A 334 13.12 19.42 -12.21
N ASP A 335 13.89 20.45 -12.58
CA ASP A 335 15.07 20.32 -13.44
C ASP A 335 16.24 19.64 -12.72
N GLU A 336 16.27 19.78 -11.40
CA GLU A 336 17.26 19.23 -10.49
C GLU A 336 17.07 17.72 -10.23
N SER A 337 15.93 17.14 -10.62
CA SER A 337 15.64 15.73 -10.37
C SER A 337 16.35 14.82 -11.37
N ALA A 338 17.22 13.95 -10.87
CA ALA A 338 17.88 12.91 -11.67
C ALA A 338 16.89 11.90 -12.32
N ASN A 339 15.63 11.86 -11.85
CA ASN A 339 14.60 10.98 -12.40
C ASN A 339 13.82 11.61 -13.57
N ARG A 340 13.93 12.92 -13.80
CA ARG A 340 13.21 13.63 -14.86
C ARG A 340 13.46 13.01 -16.24
N ASP A 341 14.72 12.92 -16.64
CA ASP A 341 15.07 12.38 -17.97
C ASP A 341 14.74 10.90 -18.10
N LYS A 342 14.72 10.17 -16.98
CA LYS A 342 14.33 8.76 -16.94
C LYS A 342 12.89 8.57 -17.38
N TYR A 343 11.96 9.29 -16.74
CA TYR A 343 10.54 9.21 -17.08
C TYR A 343 10.25 9.75 -18.47
N LYS A 344 10.91 10.85 -18.88
CA LYS A 344 10.79 11.36 -20.25
C LYS A 344 11.16 10.28 -21.28
N THR A 345 12.28 9.58 -21.05
CA THR A 345 12.74 8.49 -21.92
C THR A 345 11.74 7.35 -21.99
N LEU A 346 11.22 6.91 -20.84
CA LEU A 346 10.28 5.77 -20.77
C LEU A 346 8.92 6.07 -21.41
N PHE A 347 8.33 7.24 -21.15
CA PHE A 347 7.09 7.65 -21.80
C PHE A 347 7.26 7.80 -23.31
N THR A 348 8.40 8.36 -23.76
CA THR A 348 8.73 8.45 -25.19
C THR A 348 8.88 7.05 -25.81
N GLY A 349 9.56 6.13 -25.13
CA GLY A 349 9.72 4.74 -25.56
C GLY A 349 8.38 4.03 -25.76
N LEU A 350 7.43 4.23 -24.85
CA LEU A 350 6.07 3.70 -25.00
C LEU A 350 5.35 4.31 -26.22
N GLY A 351 5.48 5.62 -26.45
CA GLY A 351 4.93 6.30 -27.63
C GLY A 351 5.50 5.77 -28.94
N ASN A 352 6.82 5.50 -28.96
CA ASN A 352 7.52 4.93 -30.11
C ASN A 352 7.02 3.53 -30.48
N ILE A 353 6.49 2.76 -29.53
CA ILE A 353 5.89 1.45 -29.81
C ILE A 353 4.45 1.64 -30.33
N GLN A 354 3.67 2.52 -29.69
CA GLN A 354 2.27 2.74 -30.04
C GLN A 354 2.05 3.20 -31.48
N GLN A 355 3.00 3.91 -32.09
CA GLN A 355 2.87 4.36 -33.48
C GLN A 355 2.71 3.20 -34.49
N TYR A 356 3.18 1.99 -34.14
CA TYR A 356 3.06 0.80 -34.99
C TYR A 356 1.72 0.06 -34.82
N CYS A 357 0.91 0.42 -33.83
CA CYS A 357 -0.40 -0.21 -33.56
C CYS A 357 -1.52 0.33 -34.46
N ARG A 358 -1.18 0.90 -35.62
CA ARG A 358 -2.15 1.38 -36.62
C ARG A 358 -2.75 0.21 -37.40
N ALA A 359 -3.98 0.38 -37.89
CA ALA A 359 -4.67 -0.59 -38.72
C ALA A 359 -4.06 -0.65 -40.13
N GLU A 360 -2.89 -1.27 -40.23
CA GLU A 360 -2.13 -1.45 -41.47
C GLU A 360 -1.32 -2.75 -41.44
N PHE A 361 -0.84 -3.16 -42.61
CA PHE A 361 0.19 -4.18 -42.72
C PHE A 361 1.59 -3.58 -42.50
N LEU A 362 2.42 -4.31 -41.78
CA LEU A 362 3.79 -3.94 -41.45
C LEU A 362 4.76 -4.51 -42.49
N THR A 363 5.57 -3.62 -43.05
CA THR A 363 6.75 -3.98 -43.86
C THR A 363 7.83 -4.59 -42.97
N ASP A 364 8.80 -5.30 -43.55
CA ASP A 364 9.92 -5.86 -42.77
C ASP A 364 10.67 -4.75 -41.99
N ALA A 365 10.86 -3.58 -42.60
CA ALA A 365 11.46 -2.42 -41.94
C ALA A 365 10.65 -1.95 -40.71
N LYS A 366 9.31 -1.91 -40.81
CA LYS A 366 8.45 -1.56 -39.67
C LYS A 366 8.50 -2.65 -38.58
N ILE A 367 8.56 -3.92 -38.94
CA ILE A 367 8.71 -5.04 -37.99
C ILE A 367 10.04 -4.93 -37.24
N SER A 368 11.16 -4.65 -37.93
CA SER A 368 12.44 -4.37 -37.28
C SER A 368 12.37 -3.13 -36.36
N GLY A 369 11.59 -2.11 -36.75
CA GLY A 369 11.31 -0.95 -35.91
C GLY A 369 10.56 -1.29 -34.62
N VAL A 370 9.55 -2.16 -34.69
CA VAL A 370 8.83 -2.69 -33.51
C VAL A 370 9.80 -3.44 -32.59
N GLU A 371 10.56 -4.40 -33.13
CA GLU A 371 11.54 -5.19 -32.38
C GLU A 371 12.52 -4.29 -31.61
N LYS A 372 13.13 -3.33 -32.31
CA LYS A 372 14.07 -2.38 -31.72
C LYS A 372 13.42 -1.51 -30.64
N SER A 373 12.19 -1.04 -30.87
CA SER A 373 11.48 -0.17 -29.92
C SER A 373 11.10 -0.92 -28.64
N CYS A 374 10.62 -2.16 -28.77
CA CYS A 374 10.30 -3.05 -27.66
C CYS A 374 11.55 -3.42 -26.83
N GLU A 375 12.65 -3.76 -27.49
CA GLU A 375 13.93 -4.05 -26.84
C GLU A 375 14.48 -2.82 -26.11
N GLN A 376 14.45 -1.65 -26.76
CA GLN A 376 14.91 -0.40 -26.17
C GLN A 376 14.08 -0.05 -24.92
N PHE A 377 12.75 -0.16 -25.00
CA PHE A 377 11.87 0.08 -23.85
C PHE A 377 12.19 -0.85 -22.68
N ALA A 378 12.37 -2.15 -22.93
CA ALA A 378 12.69 -3.12 -21.89
C ALA A 378 14.08 -2.84 -21.26
N SER A 379 15.07 -2.51 -22.10
CA SER A 379 16.40 -2.11 -21.65
C SER A 379 16.37 -0.84 -20.80
N ASP A 380 15.57 0.15 -21.20
CA ASP A 380 15.41 1.40 -20.46
C ASP A 380 14.67 1.19 -19.15
N MET A 381 13.61 0.37 -19.10
CA MET A 381 12.96 -0.01 -17.84
C MET A 381 13.96 -0.61 -16.86
N LYS A 382 14.75 -1.59 -17.32
CA LYS A 382 15.78 -2.26 -16.53
C LYS A 382 16.84 -1.31 -15.99
N ARG A 383 17.31 -0.37 -16.81
CA ARG A 383 18.40 0.54 -16.49
C ARG A 383 17.95 1.74 -15.66
N LEU A 384 16.77 2.28 -15.95
CA LEU A 384 16.31 3.56 -15.41
C LEU A 384 15.46 3.39 -14.15
N LEU A 385 14.69 2.30 -14.06
CA LEU A 385 13.81 2.00 -12.94
C LEU A 385 14.01 0.55 -12.44
N PRO A 386 15.23 0.17 -12.01
CA PRO A 386 15.58 -1.22 -11.69
C PRO A 386 14.75 -1.83 -10.54
N GLU A 387 14.31 -1.01 -9.59
CA GLU A 387 13.53 -1.45 -8.43
C GLU A 387 12.03 -1.57 -8.72
N GLU A 388 11.56 -1.10 -9.88
CA GLU A 388 10.15 -1.19 -10.25
C GLU A 388 9.79 -2.60 -10.70
N SER A 389 8.56 -3.00 -10.40
CA SER A 389 8.03 -4.29 -10.84
C SER A 389 7.68 -4.29 -12.33
N VAL A 390 7.92 -5.41 -13.00
CA VAL A 390 7.55 -5.59 -14.41
C VAL A 390 6.16 -6.19 -14.49
N THR A 391 5.18 -5.40 -14.94
CA THR A 391 3.83 -5.94 -15.11
C THR A 391 3.79 -6.99 -16.23
N PRO A 392 2.86 -7.96 -16.20
CA PRO A 392 2.70 -8.91 -17.30
C PRO A 392 2.50 -8.23 -18.66
N LYS A 393 1.86 -7.05 -18.68
CA LYS A 393 1.68 -6.25 -19.90
C LYS A 393 2.99 -5.64 -20.42
N MET A 394 3.90 -5.23 -19.54
CA MET A 394 5.26 -4.81 -19.94
C MET A 394 6.01 -5.98 -20.57
N HIS A 395 5.90 -7.18 -19.96
CA HIS A 395 6.46 -8.39 -20.54
C HIS A 395 5.84 -8.74 -21.90
N PHE A 396 4.52 -8.62 -22.08
CA PHE A 396 3.88 -8.87 -23.39
C PHE A 396 4.39 -7.91 -24.45
N LEU A 397 4.48 -6.63 -24.10
CA LEU A 397 4.98 -5.58 -24.98
C LEU A 397 6.41 -5.86 -25.41
N ALA A 398 7.29 -6.26 -24.50
CA ALA A 398 8.71 -6.49 -24.81
C ALA A 398 8.96 -7.83 -25.53
N THR A 399 8.31 -8.90 -25.11
CA THR A 399 8.66 -10.28 -25.51
C THR A 399 7.73 -10.84 -26.59
N HIS A 400 6.41 -10.61 -26.49
CA HIS A 400 5.42 -11.28 -27.34
C HIS A 400 4.93 -10.42 -28.51
N LEU A 401 4.85 -9.10 -28.33
CA LEU A 401 4.44 -8.16 -29.38
C LEU A 401 5.32 -8.26 -30.64
N PRO A 402 6.66 -8.36 -30.54
CA PRO A 402 7.50 -8.46 -31.75
C PRO A 402 7.29 -9.79 -32.50
N ALA A 403 7.15 -10.90 -31.77
CA ALA A 403 6.87 -12.20 -32.38
C ALA A 403 5.50 -12.21 -33.09
N PHE A 404 4.49 -11.56 -32.50
CA PHE A 404 3.18 -11.40 -33.10
C PHE A 404 3.24 -10.55 -34.38
N ALA A 405 3.92 -9.40 -34.33
CA ALA A 405 4.11 -8.53 -35.49
C ALA A 405 4.78 -9.28 -36.66
N ARG A 406 5.78 -10.12 -36.37
CA ARG A 406 6.47 -10.94 -37.38
C ARG A 406 5.56 -12.00 -37.99
N ARG A 407 4.75 -12.68 -37.17
CA ARG A 407 3.85 -13.75 -37.61
C ARG A 407 2.68 -13.22 -38.46
N HIS A 408 2.01 -12.17 -37.97
CA HIS A 408 0.75 -11.71 -38.55
C HIS A 408 0.90 -10.47 -39.43
N ARG A 409 2.10 -9.87 -39.47
CA ARG A 409 2.43 -8.68 -40.24
C ARG A 409 1.50 -7.51 -39.98
N THR A 410 0.90 -7.44 -38.80
CA THR A 410 0.04 -6.34 -38.36
C THR A 410 0.01 -6.31 -36.85
N LEU A 411 -0.25 -5.11 -36.31
CA LEU A 411 -0.59 -4.90 -34.92
C LEU A 411 -2.02 -4.33 -34.82
N GLY A 412 -2.36 -3.29 -35.58
CA GLY A 412 -3.66 -2.62 -35.41
C GLY A 412 -4.86 -3.26 -36.12
N MET A 413 -4.67 -4.11 -37.14
CA MET A 413 -5.80 -4.68 -37.90
C MET A 413 -6.66 -5.65 -37.08
N LEU A 414 -6.06 -6.28 -36.07
CA LEU A 414 -6.70 -7.18 -35.12
C LEU A 414 -6.86 -6.53 -33.73
N SER A 415 -6.87 -5.19 -33.68
CA SER A 415 -6.91 -4.45 -32.42
C SER A 415 -8.32 -4.25 -31.89
N GLU A 416 -8.39 -4.00 -30.59
CA GLU A 416 -9.62 -3.72 -29.84
C GLU A 416 -10.24 -2.35 -30.20
N GLN A 417 -9.56 -1.51 -30.99
CA GLN A 417 -10.01 -0.16 -31.34
C GLN A 417 -11.32 -0.16 -32.15
N SER A 418 -11.52 -1.19 -33.00
CA SER A 418 -12.76 -1.36 -33.74
C SER A 418 -13.93 -1.69 -32.81
N LEU A 419 -13.69 -2.50 -31.77
CA LEU A 419 -14.68 -2.83 -30.74
C LEU A 419 -15.04 -1.62 -29.89
N GLU A 420 -14.08 -0.76 -29.53
CA GLU A 420 -14.38 0.50 -28.83
C GLU A 420 -15.24 1.46 -29.68
N SER A 421 -14.92 1.55 -30.96
CA SER A 421 -15.71 2.35 -31.91
C SER A 421 -17.12 1.79 -32.07
N LEU A 422 -17.27 0.45 -32.05
CA LEU A 422 -18.56 -0.22 -32.07
C LEU A 422 -19.35 0.06 -30.78
N HIS A 423 -18.74 -0.05 -29.61
CA HIS A 423 -19.38 0.28 -28.33
C HIS A 423 -19.92 1.71 -28.30
N ALA A 424 -19.17 2.69 -28.83
CA ALA A 424 -19.64 4.07 -28.91
C ALA A 424 -20.91 4.19 -29.77
N LYS A 425 -20.97 3.46 -30.89
CA LYS A 425 -22.16 3.38 -31.75
C LYS A 425 -23.33 2.69 -31.05
N VAL A 426 -23.09 1.53 -30.42
CA VAL A 426 -24.10 0.79 -29.65
C VAL A 426 -24.70 1.68 -28.58
N ASN A 427 -23.88 2.35 -27.75
CA ASN A 427 -24.36 3.27 -26.72
C ASN A 427 -25.20 4.42 -27.29
N ALA A 428 -24.89 4.91 -28.50
CA ALA A 428 -25.68 5.94 -29.15
C ALA A 428 -27.04 5.42 -29.62
N ILE A 429 -27.08 4.19 -30.14
CA ILE A 429 -28.32 3.53 -30.58
C ILE A 429 -29.18 3.15 -29.36
N GLU A 430 -28.59 2.63 -28.29
CA GLU A 430 -29.28 2.33 -27.03
C GLU A 430 -30.02 3.55 -26.47
N ARG A 431 -29.41 4.74 -26.54
CA ARG A 431 -30.05 5.99 -26.15
C ARG A 431 -31.27 6.33 -27.01
N LYS A 432 -31.27 6.00 -28.31
CA LYS A 432 -32.45 6.19 -29.18
C LYS A 432 -33.61 5.32 -28.74
N PHE A 433 -33.32 4.11 -28.26
CA PHE A 433 -34.31 3.12 -27.82
C PHE A 433 -34.49 3.08 -26.30
N ALA A 434 -34.01 4.08 -25.55
CA ALA A 434 -34.08 4.12 -24.09
C ALA A 434 -35.51 4.11 -23.52
N ALA A 435 -36.52 4.40 -24.35
CA ALA A 435 -37.93 4.35 -23.97
C ALA A 435 -38.51 2.93 -23.92
N PHE A 436 -37.79 1.92 -24.45
CA PHE A 436 -38.22 0.53 -24.36
C PHE A 436 -38.13 0.06 -22.89
N ARG A 437 -39.25 -0.42 -22.35
CA ARG A 437 -39.30 -0.94 -20.96
C ARG A 437 -38.74 -2.36 -20.82
N ASP A 438 -38.72 -3.11 -21.92
CA ASP A 438 -38.19 -4.47 -21.98
C ASP A 438 -36.80 -4.44 -22.62
N GLU A 439 -35.80 -4.86 -21.86
CA GLU A 439 -34.39 -4.89 -22.25
C GLU A 439 -34.15 -5.77 -23.48
N ARG A 440 -34.88 -6.89 -23.64
CA ARG A 440 -34.75 -7.75 -24.82
C ARG A 440 -35.24 -7.03 -26.07
N HIS A 441 -36.38 -6.35 -26.00
CA HIS A 441 -36.89 -5.59 -27.12
C HIS A 441 -35.98 -4.41 -27.47
N GLN A 442 -35.41 -3.74 -26.45
CA GLN A 442 -34.41 -2.70 -26.66
C GLN A 442 -33.18 -3.25 -27.40
N MET A 443 -32.63 -4.38 -26.96
CA MET A 443 -31.46 -4.99 -27.60
C MET A 443 -31.74 -5.48 -29.02
N ILE A 444 -32.93 -6.04 -29.29
CA ILE A 444 -33.34 -6.41 -30.64
C ILE A 444 -33.38 -5.17 -31.56
N ALA A 445 -33.97 -4.07 -31.09
CA ALA A 445 -34.02 -2.82 -31.85
C ALA A 445 -32.62 -2.22 -32.09
N VAL A 446 -31.75 -2.25 -31.07
CA VAL A 446 -30.35 -1.83 -31.18
C VAL A 446 -29.61 -2.65 -32.24
N TYR A 447 -29.77 -3.98 -32.22
CA TYR A 447 -29.13 -4.87 -33.18
C TYR A 447 -29.64 -4.65 -34.61
N GLN A 448 -30.94 -4.45 -34.79
CA GLN A 448 -31.55 -4.15 -36.09
C GLN A 448 -31.02 -2.83 -36.68
N ASP A 449 -30.99 -1.75 -35.89
CA ASP A 449 -30.45 -0.44 -36.33
C ASP A 449 -28.96 -0.57 -36.69
N LEU A 450 -28.19 -1.30 -35.88
CA LEU A 450 -26.77 -1.55 -36.13
C LEU A 450 -26.54 -2.29 -37.46
N HIS A 451 -27.37 -3.29 -37.79
CA HIS A 451 -27.27 -4.07 -39.03
C HIS A 451 -27.55 -3.22 -40.28
N VAL A 452 -28.57 -2.36 -40.21
CA VAL A 452 -28.91 -1.41 -41.29
C VAL A 452 -27.76 -0.43 -41.52
N MET A 453 -27.14 0.08 -40.45
CA MET A 453 -25.99 0.99 -40.55
C MET A 453 -24.72 0.35 -41.13
N SER A 454 -24.58 -0.97 -41.06
CA SER A 454 -23.43 -1.70 -41.63
C SER A 454 -23.61 -2.15 -43.08
N SER A 455 -24.79 -1.95 -43.66
CA SER A 455 -25.15 -2.39 -45.02
C SER A 455 -25.12 -1.24 -46.05
N VAL A 456 -24.65 -0.07 -45.63
CA VAL A 456 -24.44 1.16 -46.43
C VAL A 456 -22.97 1.52 -46.29
#